data_AF-A0A661AR29-F1
#
_entry.id   AF-A0A661AR29-F1
#
_cell.length_a   1.000
_cell.length_b   1.000
_cell.length_c   1.000
_cell.angle_alpha   90.00
_cell.angle_beta   90.00
_cell.angle_gamma   90.00
#
_symmetry.space_group_name_H-M   'P 1'
#
loop_
_entity.id
_entity.type
_entity.pdbx_description
1 polymer ?
#
loop_
_entity_poly.entity_id
_entity_poly.type
_entity_poly.pdbx_seq_one_letter_code
_entity_poly.pdbx_strand_id
1 'polypeptide(L)'
;MNEIFFLGIVVFSGFLGSYLLSKLKIPAVTGYIIVGLLLGTSFLRVIPLEENLRMSYLINLALLLIAFTIGGSLKRKDLREMGKSILSVVFAESIFAFVFIFLGMKLCGGDTKLSLIVASLGSATAPAATVLVLRELRAKGPLTTTLLACVGMDDAIGITLFSICASLVQALSGGKIHPAHLTFTIFVDISASIICGIIG
;
A
#
# COMPACT_ATOMS: atom_id res chain seq x y z
N MET A 1 -15.50 -19.49 13.49
CA MET A 1 -15.03 -20.36 12.38
C MET A 1 -13.63 -20.87 12.73
N ASN A 2 -13.27 -22.12 12.38
CA ASN A 2 -11.89 -22.60 12.62
C ASN A 2 -10.92 -21.82 11.70
N GLU A 3 -9.72 -21.47 12.20
CA GLU A 3 -8.79 -20.57 11.51
C GLU A 3 -8.33 -21.12 10.16
N ILE A 4 -8.06 -22.44 10.12
CA ILE A 4 -7.65 -23.15 8.90
C ILE A 4 -8.77 -23.10 7.85
N PHE A 5 -10.03 -23.23 8.29
CA PHE A 5 -11.18 -23.19 7.39
C PHE A 5 -11.43 -21.77 6.87
N PHE A 6 -11.25 -20.74 7.72
CA PHE A 6 -11.25 -19.34 7.30
C PHE A 6 -10.22 -19.10 6.20
N LEU A 7 -8.97 -19.50 6.43
CA LEU A 7 -7.89 -19.35 5.48
C LEU A 7 -8.22 -20.07 4.16
N GLY A 8 -8.72 -21.31 4.26
CA GLY A 8 -9.14 -22.09 3.10
C GLY A 8 -10.20 -21.39 2.26
N ILE A 9 -11.25 -20.85 2.89
CA ILE A 9 -12.30 -20.09 2.19
C ILE A 9 -11.70 -18.85 1.52
N VAL A 10 -10.93 -18.04 2.25
CA VAL A 10 -10.39 -16.77 1.72
C VAL A 10 -9.43 -17.02 0.55
N VAL A 11 -8.50 -17.96 0.70
CA VAL A 11 -7.51 -18.29 -0.35
C VAL A 11 -8.21 -18.91 -1.56
N PHE A 12 -9.11 -19.88 -1.35
CA PHE A 12 -9.80 -20.54 -2.45
C PHE A 12 -10.71 -19.60 -3.21
N SER A 13 -11.54 -18.83 -2.51
CA SER A 13 -12.46 -17.88 -3.13
C SER A 13 -11.72 -16.74 -3.82
N GLY A 14 -10.67 -16.21 -3.21
CA GLY A 14 -9.81 -15.19 -3.81
C GLY A 14 -9.16 -15.71 -5.09
N PHE A 15 -8.59 -16.92 -5.06
CA PHE A 15 -8.04 -17.58 -6.25
C PHE A 15 -9.11 -17.74 -7.35
N LEU A 16 -10.30 -18.24 -7.00
CA LEU A 16 -11.39 -18.44 -7.95
C LEU A 16 -11.83 -17.11 -8.60
N GLY A 17 -12.00 -16.05 -7.80
CA GLY A 17 -12.36 -14.73 -8.30
C GLY A 17 -11.31 -14.15 -9.24
N SER A 18 -10.04 -14.21 -8.85
CA SER A 18 -8.92 -13.78 -9.68
C SER A 18 -8.82 -14.57 -10.98
N TYR A 19 -8.97 -15.90 -10.91
CA TYR A 19 -8.95 -16.78 -12.09
C TYR A 19 -10.07 -16.45 -13.07
N LEU A 20 -11.29 -16.25 -12.59
CA LEU A 20 -12.44 -15.90 -13.43
C LEU A 20 -12.27 -14.53 -14.09
N LEU A 21 -11.84 -13.52 -13.34
CA LEU A 21 -11.66 -12.15 -13.86
C LEU A 21 -10.48 -12.07 -14.83
N SER A 22 -9.42 -12.84 -14.57
CA SER A 22 -8.28 -12.94 -15.48
C SER A 22 -8.67 -13.55 -16.84
N LYS A 23 -9.61 -14.53 -16.86
CA LYS A 23 -10.17 -15.05 -18.13
C LYS A 23 -10.92 -14.01 -18.93
N LEU A 24 -11.52 -13.04 -18.25
CA LEU A 24 -12.21 -11.90 -18.88
C LEU A 24 -11.25 -10.75 -19.25
N LYS A 25 -9.94 -10.94 -19.11
CA LYS A 25 -8.89 -9.91 -19.31
C LYS A 25 -9.03 -8.70 -18.37
N ILE A 26 -9.64 -8.90 -17.21
CA ILE A 26 -9.74 -7.89 -16.14
C ILE A 26 -8.62 -8.17 -15.13
N PRO A 27 -8.01 -7.14 -14.50
CA PRO A 27 -6.98 -7.35 -13.49
C PRO A 27 -7.44 -8.28 -12.36
N ALA A 28 -6.58 -9.26 -12.02
CA ALA A 28 -6.80 -10.22 -10.93
C ALA A 28 -7.22 -9.57 -9.60
N VAL A 29 -6.66 -8.39 -9.30
CA VAL A 29 -6.94 -7.62 -8.08
C VAL A 29 -8.42 -7.26 -7.96
N THR A 30 -9.07 -6.95 -9.09
CA THR A 30 -10.51 -6.68 -9.13
C THR A 30 -11.31 -7.91 -8.69
N GLY A 31 -10.86 -9.11 -9.05
CA GLY A 31 -11.47 -10.37 -8.61
C GLY A 31 -11.39 -10.56 -7.09
N TYR A 32 -10.24 -10.25 -6.47
CA TYR A 32 -10.09 -10.30 -5.02
C TYR A 32 -11.06 -9.34 -4.31
N ILE A 33 -11.19 -8.10 -4.82
CA ILE A 33 -12.08 -7.09 -4.26
C ILE A 33 -13.54 -7.53 -4.35
N ILE A 34 -13.98 -8.02 -5.53
CA ILE A 34 -15.36 -8.48 -5.73
C ILE A 34 -15.68 -9.64 -4.79
N VAL A 35 -14.80 -10.64 -4.71
CA VAL A 35 -15.00 -11.77 -3.80
C VAL A 35 -15.03 -11.33 -2.33
N GLY A 36 -14.11 -10.45 -1.92
CA GLY A 36 -14.08 -9.91 -0.56
C GLY A 36 -15.33 -9.13 -0.21
N LEU A 37 -15.87 -8.36 -1.16
CA LEU A 37 -17.12 -7.63 -1.00
C LEU A 37 -18.32 -8.58 -0.92
N LEU A 38 -18.36 -9.62 -1.75
CA LEU A 38 -19.41 -10.64 -1.70
C LEU A 38 -19.41 -11.44 -0.40
N LEU A 39 -18.24 -11.96 0.02
CA LEU A 39 -18.11 -12.82 1.20
C LEU A 39 -18.04 -12.06 2.51
N GLY A 40 -17.58 -10.81 2.48
CA GLY A 40 -17.46 -9.94 3.64
C GLY A 40 -18.79 -9.41 4.14
N THR A 41 -18.73 -8.36 4.97
CA THR A 41 -19.89 -7.83 5.68
C THR A 41 -20.92 -7.10 4.81
N SER A 42 -20.53 -6.75 3.58
CA SER A 42 -21.35 -5.96 2.66
C SER A 42 -22.52 -6.74 2.03
N PHE A 43 -22.35 -8.02 1.71
CA PHE A 43 -23.36 -8.82 1.01
C PHE A 43 -23.73 -10.10 1.74
N LEU A 44 -22.94 -11.16 1.61
CA LEU A 44 -23.28 -12.50 2.11
C LEU A 44 -22.98 -12.68 3.60
N ARG A 45 -22.12 -11.82 4.19
CA ARG A 45 -21.72 -11.87 5.61
C ARG A 45 -21.18 -13.23 6.06
N VAL A 46 -20.58 -13.98 5.13
CA VAL A 46 -19.94 -15.28 5.40
C VAL A 46 -18.72 -15.09 6.31
N ILE A 47 -18.04 -13.95 6.17
CA ILE A 47 -16.92 -13.52 7.02
C ILE A 47 -17.38 -12.31 7.86
N PRO A 48 -17.73 -12.52 9.14
CA PRO A 48 -18.05 -11.44 10.06
C PRO A 48 -16.85 -10.54 10.34
N LEU A 49 -17.11 -9.28 10.72
CA LEU A 49 -16.05 -8.31 11.04
C LEU A 49 -15.13 -8.80 12.16
N GLU A 50 -15.68 -9.44 13.19
CA GLU A 50 -14.92 -9.95 14.34
C GLU A 50 -13.90 -11.02 13.91
N GLU A 51 -14.30 -11.96 13.06
CA GLU A 51 -13.40 -12.99 12.54
C GLU A 51 -12.33 -12.39 11.63
N ASN A 52 -12.69 -11.40 10.80
CA ASN A 52 -11.72 -10.68 9.99
C ASN A 52 -10.66 -9.95 10.83
N LEU A 53 -11.08 -9.31 11.93
CA LEU A 53 -10.18 -8.62 12.86
C LEU A 53 -9.26 -9.60 13.61
N ARG A 54 -9.78 -10.77 14.00
CA ARG A 54 -8.96 -11.86 14.60
C ARG A 54 -7.86 -12.34 13.65
N MET A 55 -8.11 -12.28 12.34
CA MET A 55 -7.17 -12.70 11.29
C MET A 55 -6.25 -11.59 10.79
N SER A 56 -6.27 -10.41 11.41
CA SER A 56 -5.43 -9.26 11.00
C SER A 56 -3.92 -9.56 10.98
N TYR A 57 -3.46 -10.52 11.81
CA TYR A 57 -2.06 -10.95 11.79
C TYR A 57 -1.63 -11.57 10.45
N LEU A 58 -2.55 -12.23 9.71
CA LEU A 58 -2.28 -12.79 8.39
C LEU A 58 -2.09 -11.68 7.35
N ILE A 59 -2.86 -10.60 7.46
CA ILE A 59 -2.71 -9.41 6.60
C ILE A 59 -1.34 -8.79 6.83
N ASN A 60 -0.94 -8.63 8.09
CA ASN A 60 0.38 -8.10 8.45
C ASN A 60 1.52 -8.99 7.91
N LEU A 61 1.39 -10.30 8.05
CA LEU A 61 2.34 -11.26 7.48
C LEU A 61 2.44 -11.13 5.96
N ALA A 62 1.31 -11.03 5.25
CA ALA A 62 1.28 -10.88 3.80
C ALA A 62 1.95 -9.58 3.35
N LEU A 63 1.63 -8.45 4.01
CA LEU A 63 2.27 -7.16 3.74
C LEU A 63 3.78 -7.20 3.99
N LEU A 64 4.21 -7.85 5.07
CA LEU A 64 5.63 -8.04 5.39
C LEU A 64 6.35 -8.84 4.29
N LEU A 65 5.77 -9.93 3.82
CA LEU A 65 6.34 -10.74 2.73
C LEU A 65 6.42 -9.97 1.40
N ILE A 66 5.40 -9.17 1.09
CA ILE A 66 5.39 -8.32 -0.11
C ILE A 66 6.50 -7.27 -0.02
N ALA A 67 6.58 -6.53 1.10
CA ALA A 67 7.61 -5.53 1.33
C ALA A 67 9.02 -6.13 1.27
N PHE A 68 9.23 -7.30 1.88
CA PHE A 68 10.51 -8.01 1.82
C PHE A 68 10.87 -8.44 0.40
N THR A 69 9.92 -8.96 -0.38
CA THR A 69 10.15 -9.40 -1.77
C THR A 69 10.49 -8.22 -2.68
N ILE A 70 9.77 -7.10 -2.56
CA ILE A 70 10.04 -5.88 -3.32
C ILE A 70 11.41 -5.32 -2.91
N GLY A 71 11.66 -5.18 -1.60
CA GLY A 71 12.93 -4.69 -1.06
C GLY A 71 14.13 -5.53 -1.51
N GLY A 72 14.02 -6.86 -1.46
CA GLY A 72 15.08 -7.78 -1.91
C GLY A 72 15.32 -7.77 -3.42
N SER A 73 14.36 -7.31 -4.23
CA SER A 73 14.51 -7.19 -5.68
C SER A 73 15.28 -5.93 -6.12
N LEU A 74 15.46 -4.96 -5.22
CA LEU A 74 16.18 -3.71 -5.48
C LEU A 74 17.68 -3.90 -5.28
N LYS A 75 18.46 -3.93 -6.37
CA LYS A 75 19.92 -4.04 -6.26
C LYS A 75 20.51 -2.70 -5.80
N ARG A 76 21.47 -2.76 -4.87
CA ARG A 76 22.22 -1.59 -4.39
C ARG A 76 22.88 -0.78 -5.52
N LYS A 77 23.30 -1.46 -6.59
CA LYS A 77 23.88 -0.81 -7.78
C LYS A 77 22.83 0.03 -8.53
N ASP A 78 21.63 -0.51 -8.70
CA ASP A 78 20.53 0.16 -9.40
C ASP A 78 20.11 1.41 -8.60
N LEU A 79 19.94 1.29 -7.28
CA LEU A 79 19.70 2.42 -6.36
C LEU A 79 20.78 3.52 -6.44
N ARG A 80 22.05 3.12 -6.58
CA ARG A 80 23.19 4.07 -6.58
C ARG A 80 23.37 4.78 -7.91
N GLU A 81 23.15 4.10 -9.03
CA GLU A 81 23.21 4.70 -10.38
C GLU A 81 22.06 5.68 -10.63
N MET A 82 20.94 5.46 -9.97
CA MET A 82 19.74 6.28 -10.02
C MET A 82 19.83 7.61 -9.26
N GLY A 83 20.65 7.65 -8.21
CA GLY A 83 21.04 8.87 -7.51
C GLY A 83 19.89 9.66 -6.87
N LYS A 84 20.15 10.93 -6.58
CA LYS A 84 19.20 11.86 -5.92
C LYS A 84 17.96 12.19 -6.77
N SER A 85 18.04 12.00 -8.08
CA SER A 85 16.96 12.38 -9.01
C SER A 85 15.71 11.52 -8.84
N ILE A 86 15.85 10.23 -8.54
CA ILE A 86 14.68 9.37 -8.33
C ILE A 86 14.03 9.68 -6.99
N LEU A 87 14.82 9.92 -5.94
CA LEU A 87 14.26 10.34 -4.67
C LEU A 87 13.43 11.63 -4.80
N SER A 88 13.88 12.60 -5.62
CA SER A 88 13.07 13.79 -5.87
C SER A 88 11.81 13.52 -6.68
N VAL A 89 11.85 12.58 -7.63
CA VAL A 89 10.67 12.21 -8.42
C VAL A 89 9.64 11.51 -7.55
N VAL A 90 10.02 10.50 -6.77
CA VAL A 90 9.10 9.78 -5.87
C VAL A 90 8.53 10.75 -4.83
N PHE A 91 9.37 11.57 -4.21
CA PHE A 91 8.89 12.54 -3.23
C PHE A 91 7.94 13.58 -3.85
N ALA A 92 8.24 14.07 -5.06
CA ALA A 92 7.36 15.00 -5.76
C ALA A 92 6.04 14.33 -6.14
N GLU A 93 6.06 13.16 -6.79
CA GLU A 93 4.84 12.49 -7.26
C GLU A 93 3.90 12.13 -6.10
N SER A 94 4.41 11.55 -5.00
CA SER A 94 3.56 11.18 -3.87
C SER A 94 2.98 12.43 -3.17
N ILE A 95 3.76 13.50 -3.00
CA ILE A 95 3.26 14.74 -2.38
C ILE A 95 2.25 15.45 -3.28
N PHE A 96 2.55 15.60 -4.58
CA PHE A 96 1.61 16.24 -5.49
C PHE A 96 0.32 15.41 -5.61
N ALA A 97 0.41 14.08 -5.71
CA ALA A 97 -0.75 13.19 -5.69
C ALA A 97 -1.57 13.39 -4.40
N PHE A 98 -0.92 13.40 -3.24
CA PHE A 98 -1.57 13.69 -1.96
C PHE A 98 -2.31 15.04 -1.98
N VAL A 99 -1.62 16.12 -2.37
CA VAL A 99 -2.21 17.46 -2.40
C VAL A 99 -3.40 17.53 -3.36
N PHE A 100 -3.27 16.99 -4.57
CA PHE A 100 -4.34 17.02 -5.56
C PHE A 100 -5.55 16.19 -5.12
N ILE A 101 -5.34 15.01 -4.56
CA ILE A 101 -6.45 14.18 -4.05
C ILE A 101 -7.12 14.88 -2.86
N PHE A 102 -6.34 15.44 -1.93
CA PHE A 102 -6.88 16.19 -0.80
C PHE A 102 -7.73 17.38 -1.24
N LEU A 103 -7.20 18.21 -2.15
CA LEU A 103 -7.92 19.36 -2.70
C LEU A 103 -9.15 18.92 -3.48
N GLY A 104 -9.06 17.88 -4.31
CA GLY A 104 -10.19 17.32 -5.03
C GLY A 104 -11.31 16.87 -4.08
N MET A 105 -10.96 16.16 -3.01
CA MET A 105 -11.91 15.76 -1.97
C MET A 105 -12.55 16.96 -1.28
N LYS A 106 -11.76 17.99 -0.93
CA LYS A 106 -12.29 19.23 -0.33
C LYS A 106 -13.24 19.97 -1.26
N LEU A 107 -12.93 20.06 -2.55
CA LEU A 107 -13.77 20.71 -3.56
C LEU A 107 -15.10 19.97 -3.75
N CYS A 108 -15.11 18.65 -3.63
CA CYS A 108 -16.32 17.83 -3.66
C CYS A 108 -17.13 17.87 -2.34
N GLY A 109 -16.77 18.74 -1.39
CA GLY A 109 -17.47 18.86 -0.09
C GLY A 109 -17.06 17.79 0.94
N GLY A 110 -15.95 17.08 0.72
CA GLY A 110 -15.44 16.08 1.64
C GLY A 110 -15.01 16.67 3.00
N ASP A 111 -15.30 15.93 4.07
CA ASP A 111 -14.79 16.26 5.40
C ASP A 111 -13.26 16.21 5.42
N THR A 112 -12.65 17.09 6.21
CA THR A 112 -11.19 17.22 6.28
C THR A 112 -10.53 15.94 6.78
N LYS A 113 -11.14 15.22 7.73
CA LYS A 113 -10.56 13.98 8.28
C LYS A 113 -10.54 12.89 7.23
N LEU A 114 -11.67 12.68 6.56
CA LEU A 114 -11.80 11.72 5.48
C LEU A 114 -10.87 12.07 4.31
N SER A 115 -10.79 13.36 3.95
CA SER A 115 -9.93 13.83 2.85
C SER A 115 -8.45 13.54 3.12
N LEU A 116 -7.95 13.72 4.35
CA LEU A 116 -6.57 13.40 4.73
C LEU A 116 -6.26 11.90 4.61
N ILE A 117 -7.19 11.04 5.04
CA ILE A 117 -7.03 9.58 4.94
C ILE A 117 -7.06 9.14 3.48
N VAL A 118 -8.03 9.61 2.69
CA VAL A 118 -8.14 9.23 1.28
C VAL A 118 -6.94 9.74 0.48
N ALA A 119 -6.48 10.96 0.74
CA ALA A 119 -5.32 11.52 0.07
C ALA A 119 -4.02 10.76 0.37
N SER A 120 -3.81 10.36 1.64
CA SER A 120 -2.62 9.59 2.02
C SER A 120 -2.63 8.19 1.42
N LEU A 121 -3.76 7.48 1.49
CA LEU A 121 -3.92 6.17 0.87
C LEU A 121 -3.77 6.23 -0.65
N GLY A 122 -4.31 7.27 -1.29
CA GLY A 122 -4.26 7.46 -2.74
C GLY A 122 -2.93 7.97 -3.29
N SER A 123 -2.00 8.40 -2.43
CA SER A 123 -0.65 8.81 -2.84
C SER A 123 0.27 7.65 -3.17
N ALA A 124 -0.05 6.43 -2.70
CA ALA A 124 0.72 5.23 -2.95
C ALA A 124 0.32 4.56 -4.28
N THR A 125 1.32 4.17 -5.08
CA THR A 125 1.15 3.60 -6.41
C THR A 125 1.47 2.11 -6.43
N ALA A 126 0.53 1.29 -6.91
CA ALA A 126 0.72 -0.17 -6.96
C ALA A 126 1.68 -0.62 -8.10
N PRO A 127 2.71 -1.45 -7.81
CA PRO A 127 3.65 -1.96 -8.82
C PRO A 127 3.09 -2.89 -9.87
N ALA A 128 2.08 -3.68 -9.50
CA ALA A 128 1.83 -4.96 -10.13
C ALA A 128 1.46 -4.83 -11.62
N ALA A 129 0.57 -3.88 -11.94
CA ALA A 129 0.08 -3.68 -13.29
C ALA A 129 1.16 -3.08 -14.21
N THR A 130 1.91 -2.08 -13.72
CA THR A 130 2.96 -1.41 -14.49
C THR A 130 4.12 -2.35 -14.77
N VAL A 131 4.59 -3.10 -13.76
CA VAL A 131 5.66 -4.10 -13.92
C VAL A 131 5.26 -5.19 -14.92
N LEU A 132 4.00 -5.65 -14.86
CA LEU A 132 3.49 -6.67 -15.79
C LEU A 132 3.54 -6.19 -17.24
N VAL A 133 3.03 -4.99 -17.52
CA VAL A 133 3.01 -4.41 -18.88
C VAL A 133 4.43 -4.18 -19.38
N LEU A 134 5.33 -3.66 -18.55
CA LEU A 134 6.74 -3.46 -18.92
C LEU A 134 7.42 -4.79 -19.30
N ARG A 135 7.12 -5.87 -18.60
CA ARG A 135 7.63 -7.22 -18.91
C ARG A 135 7.02 -7.79 -20.19
N GLU A 136 5.71 -7.63 -20.38
CA GLU A 136 5.00 -8.11 -21.57
C GLU A 136 5.52 -7.44 -22.85
N LEU A 137 5.76 -6.13 -22.79
CA LEU A 137 6.35 -5.35 -23.88
C LEU A 137 7.87 -5.51 -24.02
N ARG A 138 8.51 -6.24 -23.09
CA ARG A 138 9.98 -6.35 -22.98
C ARG A 138 10.66 -4.98 -23.00
N ALA A 139 10.02 -3.99 -22.38
CA ALA A 139 10.49 -2.61 -22.36
C ALA A 139 11.84 -2.52 -21.64
N LYS A 140 12.76 -1.72 -22.20
CA LYS A 140 14.10 -1.47 -21.64
C LYS A 140 14.49 -0.02 -21.88
N GLY A 141 15.28 0.53 -20.98
CA GLY A 141 15.83 1.88 -21.09
C GLY A 141 15.73 2.64 -19.78
N PRO A 142 16.24 3.89 -19.76
CA PRO A 142 16.32 4.70 -18.54
C PRO A 142 14.95 4.93 -17.91
N LEU A 143 13.91 5.20 -18.72
CA LEU A 143 12.54 5.39 -18.21
C LEU A 143 11.98 4.13 -17.54
N THR A 144 12.21 2.94 -18.11
CA THR A 144 11.77 1.67 -17.52
C THR A 144 12.44 1.43 -16.19
N THR A 145 13.75 1.68 -16.09
CA THR A 145 14.49 1.57 -14.84
C THR A 145 13.94 2.56 -13.82
N THR A 146 13.79 3.85 -14.17
CA THR A 146 13.19 4.89 -13.32
C THR A 146 11.83 4.48 -12.78
N LEU A 147 10.91 4.01 -13.64
CA LEU A 147 9.59 3.56 -13.22
C LEU A 147 9.66 2.39 -12.22
N LEU A 148 10.51 1.39 -12.48
CA LEU A 148 10.67 0.25 -11.59
C LEU A 148 11.17 0.65 -10.19
N ALA A 149 12.08 1.62 -10.10
CA ALA A 149 12.56 2.08 -8.81
C ALA A 149 11.62 3.06 -8.12
N CYS A 150 10.91 3.93 -8.86
CA CYS A 150 9.87 4.78 -8.26
C CYS A 150 8.84 3.90 -7.56
N VAL A 151 8.31 2.94 -8.30
CA VAL A 151 7.35 1.96 -7.81
C VAL A 151 7.89 1.12 -6.65
N GLY A 152 9.19 0.83 -6.62
CA GLY A 152 9.81 0.09 -5.52
C GLY A 152 10.03 0.91 -4.24
N MET A 153 10.06 2.25 -4.33
CA MET A 153 10.28 3.15 -3.18
C MET A 153 9.00 3.84 -2.68
N ASP A 154 7.96 3.93 -3.51
CA ASP A 154 6.75 4.72 -3.24
C ASP A 154 5.97 4.24 -2.00
N ASP A 155 5.92 2.93 -1.75
CA ASP A 155 5.20 2.34 -0.60
C ASP A 155 5.67 2.91 0.75
N ALA A 156 6.97 3.21 0.90
CA ALA A 156 7.51 3.79 2.14
C ALA A 156 7.00 5.22 2.37
N ILE A 157 6.89 6.02 1.31
CA ILE A 157 6.36 7.39 1.40
C ILE A 157 4.86 7.35 1.69
N GLY A 158 4.12 6.47 1.01
CA GLY A 158 2.69 6.26 1.23
C GLY A 158 2.35 5.90 2.68
N ILE A 159 3.07 4.92 3.25
CA ILE A 159 2.88 4.51 4.67
C ILE A 159 3.22 5.66 5.63
N THR A 160 4.27 6.44 5.32
CA THR A 160 4.66 7.60 6.13
C THR A 160 3.57 8.69 6.10
N LEU A 161 3.08 9.04 4.92
CA LEU A 161 1.98 10.00 4.73
C LEU A 161 0.71 9.53 5.45
N PHE A 162 0.36 8.24 5.32
CA PHE A 162 -0.79 7.66 6.01
C PHE A 162 -0.66 7.74 7.53
N SER A 163 0.50 7.37 8.08
CA SER A 163 0.76 7.42 9.52
C SER A 163 0.64 8.84 10.09
N ILE A 164 1.19 9.83 9.38
CA ILE A 164 1.08 11.25 9.75
C ILE A 164 -0.39 11.70 9.71
N CYS A 165 -1.10 11.39 8.63
CA CYS A 165 -2.51 11.78 8.45
C CYS A 165 -3.43 11.11 9.48
N ALA A 166 -3.25 9.83 9.75
CA ALA A 166 -4.01 9.09 10.75
C ALA A 166 -3.86 9.70 12.14
N SER A 167 -2.63 10.05 12.53
CA SER A 167 -2.37 10.77 13.78
C SER A 167 -3.04 12.15 13.81
N LEU A 168 -2.94 12.92 12.72
CA LEU A 168 -3.56 14.24 12.63
C LEU A 168 -5.10 14.13 12.75
N VAL A 169 -5.71 13.13 12.13
CA VAL A 169 -7.15 12.86 12.24
C VAL A 169 -7.55 12.51 13.67
N GLN A 170 -6.73 11.72 14.36
CA GLN A 170 -6.96 11.36 15.77
C GLN A 170 -6.92 12.60 16.68
N ALA A 171 -5.97 13.50 16.42
CA ALA A 171 -5.87 14.80 17.09
C ALA A 171 -7.11 15.68 16.89
N LEU A 172 -7.54 15.84 15.63
CA LEU A 172 -8.71 16.61 15.26
C LEU A 172 -10.02 15.99 15.79
N SER A 173 -9.97 14.77 16.32
CA SER A 173 -11.10 14.08 16.94
C SER A 173 -11.10 14.17 18.47
N GLY A 174 -10.27 15.05 19.04
CA GLY A 174 -10.18 15.28 20.48
C GLY A 174 -9.16 14.38 21.20
N GLY A 175 -8.36 13.63 20.45
CA GLY A 175 -7.23 12.87 21.01
C GLY A 175 -6.10 13.80 21.44
N LYS A 176 -5.51 13.54 22.62
CA LYS A 176 -4.24 14.17 23.02
C LYS A 176 -3.10 13.59 22.19
N ILE A 177 -2.72 14.26 21.11
CA ILE A 177 -1.45 13.98 20.44
C ILE A 177 -0.31 14.71 21.14
N HIS A 178 0.78 13.99 21.38
CA HIS A 178 2.09 14.60 21.62
C HIS A 178 2.85 14.55 20.30
N PRO A 179 2.93 15.65 19.53
CA PRO A 179 3.60 15.66 18.21
C PRO A 179 5.04 15.15 18.29
N ALA A 180 5.73 15.45 19.40
CA ALA A 180 7.07 14.96 19.66
C ALA A 180 7.16 13.43 19.73
N HIS A 181 6.16 12.76 20.31
CA HIS A 181 6.12 11.30 20.38
C HIS A 181 5.91 10.70 18.99
N LEU A 182 5.03 11.27 18.17
CA LEU A 182 4.74 10.72 16.85
C LEU A 182 5.95 10.84 15.90
N THR A 183 6.58 12.01 15.88
CA THR A 183 7.80 12.23 15.10
C THR A 183 8.92 11.30 15.59
N PHE A 184 9.03 11.08 16.90
CA PHE A 184 10.00 10.15 17.46
C PHE A 184 9.72 8.70 17.06
N THR A 185 8.48 8.23 17.13
CA THR A 185 8.11 6.86 16.72
C THR A 185 8.42 6.63 15.24
N ILE A 186 7.99 7.53 14.36
CA ILE A 186 8.27 7.43 12.91
C ILE A 186 9.79 7.41 12.66
N PHE A 187 10.54 8.28 13.34
CA PHE A 187 11.99 8.35 13.18
C PHE A 187 12.68 7.06 13.66
N VAL A 188 12.26 6.51 14.80
CA VAL A 188 12.79 5.25 15.33
C VAL A 188 12.44 4.08 14.42
N ASP A 189 11.19 3.98 13.94
CA ASP A 189 10.75 2.89 13.07
C ASP A 189 11.52 2.89 11.75
N ILE A 190 11.68 4.05 11.11
CA ILE A 190 12.45 4.17 9.87
C ILE A 190 13.93 3.85 10.13
N SER A 191 14.52 4.43 11.18
CA SER A 191 15.95 4.23 11.49
C SER A 191 16.26 2.78 11.86
N ALA A 192 15.43 2.16 12.69
CA ALA A 192 15.55 0.75 13.07
C ALA A 192 15.39 -0.17 11.86
N SER A 193 14.42 0.12 10.97
CA SER A 193 14.21 -0.65 9.74
C SER A 193 15.43 -0.57 8.82
N ILE A 194 16.03 0.61 8.66
CA ILE A 194 17.25 0.79 7.86
C ILE A 194 18.43 0.03 8.49
N ILE A 195 18.61 0.12 9.81
CA ILE A 195 19.71 -0.57 10.52
C ILE A 195 19.56 -2.08 10.38
N CYS A 196 18.37 -2.63 10.63
CA CYS A 196 18.09 -4.05 10.44
C CYS A 196 18.35 -4.49 8.99
N GLY A 197 17.95 -3.67 8.01
CA GLY A 197 18.20 -3.95 6.59
C GLY A 197 19.66 -3.82 6.14
N ILE A 198 20.53 -3.17 6.92
CA ILE A 198 21.99 -3.13 6.66
C ILE A 198 22.69 -4.35 7.27
N ILE A 199 22.18 -4.85 8.39
CA ILE A 199 22.76 -5.98 9.14
C ILE A 199 22.34 -7.33 8.55
N GLY A 200 21.12 -7.44 8.02
CA GLY A 200 20.59 -8.63 7.35
C GLY A 200 20.92 -8.67 5.86
#